data_AF-A0A7C9NUH0-F1
#
_entry.id   AF-A0A7C9NUH0-F1
#
_cell.length_a   1.000
_cell.length_b   1.000
_cell.length_c   1.000
_cell.angle_alpha   90.00
_cell.angle_beta   90.00
_cell.angle_gamma   90.00
#
_symmetry.space_group_name_H-M   'P 1'
#
loop_
_entity.id
_entity.type
_entity.pdbx_description
1 polymer ?
#
loop_
_entity_poly.entity_id
_entity_poly.type
_entity_poly.pdbx_seq_one_letter_code
_entity_poly.pdbx_strand_id
1 'polypeptide(L)'
;MNETPARTSAPTHESLKGTVYCALFTALIIVGGYISIPIGPVPIAFADFFVMMAALFLGPKRALASVALYIALGALGLPVFAGGKAGLAVLAGPTGGFLVGYLLMAVIVGTIAVKAGRRPLAMLLALVVGNAALYAFGVPWLKFQMGIDWTAALAAGLTPFIPGIVVKTALATALAAPLASRVAPALRKDDADVPAGNA
;
A
#
# COMPACT_ATOMS: atom_id res chain seq x y z
N MET A 1 36.19 -5.72 36.55
CA MET A 1 34.95 -5.17 35.96
C MET A 1 35.17 -5.14 34.45
N ASN A 2 34.57 -6.07 33.71
CA ASN A 2 34.76 -6.20 32.27
C ASN A 2 33.56 -5.54 31.57
N GLU A 3 33.68 -4.27 31.19
CA GLU A 3 32.64 -3.59 30.42
C GLU A 3 32.69 -4.11 28.99
N THR A 4 31.67 -4.86 28.60
CA THR A 4 31.46 -5.27 27.21
C THR A 4 31.00 -4.03 26.44
N PRO A 5 31.75 -3.51 25.46
CA PRO A 5 31.30 -2.35 24.71
C PRO A 5 30.06 -2.72 23.89
N ALA A 6 28.98 -1.95 24.08
CA ALA A 6 27.77 -2.07 23.30
C ALA A 6 28.11 -1.86 21.81
N ARG A 7 27.94 -2.91 20.99
CA ARG A 7 28.13 -2.80 19.54
C ARG A 7 27.02 -1.94 18.95
N THR A 8 27.29 -0.66 18.74
CA THR A 8 26.48 0.16 17.85
C THR A 8 26.75 -0.32 16.42
N SER A 9 25.95 -1.29 15.96
CA SER A 9 26.05 -1.77 14.58
C SER A 9 25.66 -0.65 13.63
N ALA A 10 26.64 -0.12 12.88
CA ALA A 10 26.37 0.80 11.79
C ALA A 10 25.37 0.15 10.80
N PRO A 11 24.42 0.90 10.23
CA PRO A 11 23.46 0.33 9.29
C PRO A 11 24.21 -0.27 8.10
N THR A 12 23.95 -1.56 7.81
CA THR A 12 24.48 -2.20 6.62
C THR A 12 23.90 -1.51 5.38
N HIS A 13 24.68 -1.47 4.29
CA HIS A 13 24.27 -0.83 3.03
C HIS A 13 22.94 -1.39 2.47
N GLU A 14 22.60 -2.63 2.84
CA GLU A 14 21.36 -3.33 2.50
C GLU A 14 20.15 -2.79 3.25
N SER A 15 20.28 -2.52 4.55
CA SER A 15 19.24 -1.89 5.37
C SER A 15 18.92 -0.49 4.85
N LEU A 16 19.92 0.27 4.40
CA LEU A 16 19.73 1.63 3.90
C LEU A 16 18.88 1.66 2.62
N LYS A 17 19.16 0.76 1.67
CA LYS A 17 18.39 0.66 0.41
C LYS A 17 16.92 0.35 0.67
N GLY A 18 16.64 -0.59 1.57
CA GLY A 18 15.27 -0.94 1.96
C GLY A 18 14.50 0.26 2.49
N THR A 19 15.11 1.02 3.41
CA THR A 19 14.51 2.24 3.97
C THR A 19 14.28 3.31 2.89
N VAL A 20 15.26 3.53 2.01
CA VAL A 20 15.14 4.50 0.90
C VAL A 20 13.98 4.13 -0.02
N TYR A 21 13.83 2.85 -0.37
CA TYR A 21 12.70 2.41 -1.19
C TYR A 21 11.36 2.58 -0.49
N CYS A 22 11.29 2.32 0.82
CA CYS A 22 10.06 2.55 1.58
C CYS A 22 9.68 4.04 1.59
N ALA A 23 10.66 4.92 1.82
CA ALA A 23 10.44 6.36 1.77
C ALA A 23 10.03 6.85 0.38
N LEU A 24 10.66 6.33 -0.68
CA LEU A 24 10.31 6.67 -2.07
C LEU A 24 8.88 6.25 -2.42
N PHE A 25 8.49 5.01 -2.11
CA PHE A 25 7.12 4.55 -2.36
C PHE A 25 6.09 5.30 -1.50
N THR A 26 6.44 5.65 -0.27
CA THR A 26 5.61 6.55 0.55
C THR A 26 5.40 7.88 -0.17
N ALA A 27 6.46 8.52 -0.65
CA ALA A 27 6.36 9.78 -1.40
C ALA A 27 5.51 9.63 -2.68
N LEU A 28 5.65 8.52 -3.41
CA LEU A 28 4.82 8.24 -4.59
C LEU A 28 3.34 8.08 -4.22
N ILE A 29 3.01 7.39 -3.12
CA ILE A 29 1.63 7.28 -2.61
C ILE A 29 1.08 8.68 -2.30
N ILE A 30 1.86 9.54 -1.65
CA ILE A 30 1.49 10.93 -1.34
C ILE A 30 1.17 11.70 -2.63
N VAL A 31 2.08 11.67 -3.61
CA VAL A 31 1.88 12.34 -4.92
C VAL A 31 0.64 11.79 -5.63
N GLY A 32 0.41 10.48 -5.58
CA GLY A 32 -0.80 9.87 -6.11
C GLY A 32 -2.08 10.31 -5.38
N GLY A 33 -1.99 10.68 -4.11
CA GLY A 33 -3.09 11.29 -3.35
C GLY A 33 -3.48 12.68 -3.87
N TYR A 34 -2.51 13.46 -4.35
CA TYR A 34 -2.79 14.76 -4.97
C TYR A 34 -3.41 14.63 -6.36
N ILE A 35 -3.09 13.55 -7.08
CA ILE A 35 -3.76 13.19 -8.34
C ILE A 35 -5.11 12.55 -7.98
N SER A 36 -6.06 13.40 -7.57
CA SER A 36 -7.40 12.95 -7.18
C SER A 36 -8.50 13.80 -7.80
N ILE A 37 -9.60 13.13 -8.15
CA ILE A 37 -10.81 13.76 -8.66
C ILE A 37 -11.86 13.68 -7.53
N PRO A 38 -12.30 14.82 -6.97
CA PRO A 38 -13.27 14.82 -5.88
C PRO A 38 -14.67 14.49 -6.42
N ILE A 39 -15.10 13.25 -6.24
CA ILE A 39 -16.45 12.79 -6.59
C ILE A 39 -17.17 12.28 -5.34
N GLY A 40 -18.05 13.10 -4.77
CA GLY A 40 -18.77 12.74 -3.55
C GLY A 40 -17.83 12.55 -2.34
N PRO A 41 -18.20 11.67 -1.37
CA PRO A 41 -17.49 11.55 -0.10
C PRO A 41 -16.11 10.89 -0.22
N VAL A 42 -15.91 10.04 -1.24
CA VAL A 42 -14.66 9.31 -1.47
C VAL A 42 -14.06 9.79 -2.81
N PRO A 43 -12.92 10.50 -2.81
CA PRO A 43 -12.30 10.95 -4.04
C PRO A 43 -11.67 9.78 -4.81
N ILE A 44 -11.71 9.82 -6.15
CA ILE A 44 -10.90 8.92 -6.98
C ILE A 44 -9.47 9.43 -6.93
N ALA A 45 -8.62 8.81 -6.12
CA ALA A 45 -7.19 9.12 -6.03
C ALA A 45 -6.35 8.12 -6.83
N PHE A 46 -5.14 8.51 -7.23
CA PHE A 46 -4.15 7.62 -7.84
C PHE A 46 -3.21 6.98 -6.80
N ALA A 47 -3.41 7.25 -5.51
CA ALA A 47 -2.61 6.73 -4.41
C ALA A 47 -2.61 5.19 -4.35
N ASP A 48 -3.77 4.56 -4.53
CA ASP A 48 -3.96 3.11 -4.56
C ASP A 48 -3.08 2.40 -5.60
N PHE A 49 -2.82 3.05 -6.74
CA PHE A 49 -1.90 2.55 -7.75
C PHE A 49 -0.46 2.44 -7.24
N PHE A 50 0.02 3.43 -6.50
CA PHE A 50 1.35 3.36 -5.91
C PHE A 50 1.44 2.38 -4.74
N VAL A 51 0.34 2.14 -4.03
CA VAL A 51 0.26 1.04 -3.04
C VAL A 51 0.37 -0.32 -3.75
N MET A 52 -0.32 -0.50 -4.88
CA MET A 52 -0.20 -1.70 -5.72
C MET A 52 1.25 -1.92 -6.18
N MET A 53 1.93 -0.87 -6.65
CA MET A 53 3.35 -0.92 -7.04
C MET A 53 4.26 -1.24 -5.86
N ALA A 54 4.08 -0.58 -4.71
CA ALA A 54 4.85 -0.86 -3.52
C ALA A 54 4.75 -2.34 -3.15
N ALA A 55 3.55 -2.92 -3.21
CA ALA A 55 3.31 -4.32 -2.90
C ALA A 55 4.01 -5.29 -3.88
N LEU A 56 3.89 -5.07 -5.19
CA LEU A 56 4.50 -5.93 -6.20
C LEU A 56 6.03 -5.89 -6.16
N PHE A 57 6.61 -4.70 -5.94
CA PHE A 57 8.05 -4.52 -5.91
C PHE A 57 8.63 -4.91 -4.55
N LEU A 58 8.22 -4.23 -3.48
CA LEU A 58 8.86 -4.33 -2.16
C LEU A 58 8.53 -5.60 -1.37
N GLY A 59 7.47 -6.32 -1.75
CA GLY A 59 6.95 -7.44 -0.97
C GLY A 59 6.17 -6.97 0.28
N PRO A 60 5.63 -7.92 1.07
CA PRO A 60 4.58 -7.61 2.04
C PRO A 60 5.05 -6.73 3.20
N LYS A 61 6.23 -6.99 3.78
CA LYS A 61 6.72 -6.27 4.97
C LYS A 61 7.01 -4.80 4.66
N ARG A 62 7.74 -4.55 3.58
CA ARG A 62 8.17 -3.20 3.19
C ARG A 62 7.06 -2.39 2.55
N ALA A 63 6.17 -3.02 1.77
CA ALA A 63 4.98 -2.35 1.29
C ALA A 63 4.07 -1.94 2.45
N LEU A 64 3.87 -2.82 3.44
CA LEU A 64 3.15 -2.48 4.66
C LEU A 64 3.82 -1.30 5.38
N ALA A 65 5.14 -1.30 5.53
CA ALA A 65 5.87 -0.20 6.16
C ALA A 65 5.68 1.13 5.42
N SER A 66 5.74 1.14 4.08
CA SER A 66 5.50 2.35 3.26
C SER A 66 4.09 2.90 3.44
N VAL A 67 3.09 2.01 3.43
CA VAL A 67 1.69 2.42 3.59
C VAL A 67 1.41 2.87 5.02
N ALA A 68 1.97 2.18 6.01
CA ALA A 68 1.86 2.58 7.41
C ALA A 68 2.50 3.94 7.66
N LEU A 69 3.67 4.21 7.05
CA LEU A 69 4.32 5.52 7.12
C LEU A 69 3.46 6.60 6.47
N TYR A 70 2.89 6.35 5.29
CA TYR A 70 1.95 7.26 4.64
C TYR A 70 0.76 7.61 5.56
N ILE A 71 0.15 6.60 6.19
CA ILE A 71 -0.97 6.79 7.11
C ILE A 71 -0.53 7.55 8.37
N ALA A 72 0.64 7.22 8.93
CA ALA A 72 1.17 7.88 10.11
C ALA A 72 1.44 9.37 9.86
N LEU A 73 2.04 9.73 8.72
CA LEU A 73 2.26 11.13 8.34
C LEU A 73 0.94 11.90 8.24
N GLY A 74 -0.08 11.31 7.62
CA GLY A 74 -1.40 11.92 7.55
C GLY A 74 -2.09 12.04 8.90
N ALA A 75 -1.97 11.01 9.76
CA ALA A 75 -2.49 11.04 11.12
C ALA A 75 -1.86 12.16 11.96
N LEU A 76 -0.55 12.41 11.79
CA LEU A 76 0.20 13.48 12.44
C LEU A 76 -0.16 14.89 11.91
N GLY A 77 -1.04 14.99 10.92
CA GLY A 77 -1.55 16.27 10.42
C GLY A 77 -0.85 16.80 9.17
N LEU A 78 0.03 16.01 8.53
CA LEU A 78 0.57 16.40 7.24
C LEU A 78 -0.52 16.23 6.15
N PRO A 79 -0.64 17.17 5.19
CA PRO A 79 -1.62 17.11 4.10
C PRO A 79 -1.20 16.10 3.04
N VAL A 80 -1.22 14.81 3.39
CA VAL A 80 -0.76 13.74 2.51
C VAL A 80 -1.89 12.92 1.92
N PHE A 81 -3.07 12.94 2.55
CA PHE A 81 -4.22 12.18 2.06
C PHE A 81 -4.82 12.82 0.80
N ALA A 82 -5.71 12.07 0.14
CA ALA A 82 -6.29 12.47 -1.12
C ALA A 82 -6.83 13.91 -1.12
N GLY A 83 -6.43 14.70 -2.11
CA GLY A 83 -6.80 16.11 -2.24
C GLY A 83 -6.15 17.03 -1.20
N GLY A 84 -5.02 16.64 -0.59
CA GLY A 84 -4.32 17.43 0.43
C GLY A 84 -4.98 17.40 1.80
N LYS A 85 -5.81 16.40 2.08
CA LYS A 85 -6.46 16.22 3.40
C LYS A 85 -5.44 15.71 4.44
N ALA A 86 -5.73 15.98 5.72
CA ALA A 86 -4.85 15.63 6.83
C ALA A 86 -5.62 15.31 8.12
N GLY A 87 -4.93 14.66 9.05
CA GLY A 87 -5.35 14.50 10.45
C GLY A 87 -6.17 13.25 10.73
N LEU A 88 -6.32 12.95 12.03
CA LEU A 88 -7.10 11.82 12.53
C LEU A 88 -8.58 11.85 12.10
N ALA A 89 -9.13 13.04 11.87
CA ALA A 89 -10.51 13.19 11.39
C ALA A 89 -10.75 12.52 10.03
N VAL A 90 -9.73 12.45 9.17
CA VAL A 90 -9.82 11.75 7.88
C VAL A 90 -9.84 10.23 8.08
N LEU A 91 -9.10 9.72 9.07
CA LEU A 91 -9.07 8.30 9.44
C LEU A 91 -10.36 7.86 10.14
N ALA A 92 -10.94 8.71 10.98
CA ALA A 92 -12.26 8.48 11.57
C ALA A 92 -13.42 8.81 10.60
N GLY A 93 -13.10 9.33 9.41
CA GLY A 93 -14.07 9.78 8.43
C GLY A 93 -14.49 8.71 7.41
N PRO A 94 -15.27 9.10 6.39
CA PRO A 94 -15.80 8.20 5.35
C PRO A 94 -14.73 7.45 4.56
N THR A 95 -13.53 8.03 4.43
CA THR A 95 -12.40 7.47 3.67
C THR A 95 -11.49 6.58 4.51
N GLY A 96 -11.67 6.53 5.84
CA GLY A 96 -10.79 5.83 6.77
C GLY A 96 -10.62 4.35 6.46
N GLY A 97 -11.72 3.66 6.18
CA GLY A 97 -11.70 2.24 5.84
C GLY A 97 -10.90 1.92 4.57
N PHE A 98 -10.84 2.83 3.59
CA PHE A 98 -10.02 2.62 2.39
C PHE A 98 -8.53 2.76 2.70
N LEU A 99 -8.15 3.65 3.62
CA LEU A 99 -6.77 3.79 4.08
C LEU A 99 -6.32 2.54 4.85
N VAL A 100 -7.18 1.98 5.72
CA VAL A 100 -6.92 0.67 6.35
C VAL A 100 -6.88 -0.43 5.29
N GLY A 101 -7.76 -0.38 4.29
CA GLY A 101 -7.76 -1.29 3.14
C GLY A 101 -6.45 -1.28 2.35
N TYR A 102 -5.73 -0.15 2.27
CA TYR A 102 -4.40 -0.10 1.66
C TYR A 102 -3.37 -0.97 2.39
N LEU A 103 -3.44 -1.06 3.73
CA LEU A 103 -2.55 -1.94 4.50
C LEU A 103 -2.81 -3.42 4.15
N LEU A 104 -4.09 -3.80 4.08
CA LEU A 104 -4.50 -5.15 3.69
C LEU A 104 -4.07 -5.47 2.26
N MET A 105 -4.30 -4.56 1.32
CA MET A 105 -3.87 -4.71 -0.07
C MET A 105 -2.35 -4.89 -0.16
N ALA A 106 -1.57 -4.09 0.56
CA ALA A 106 -0.10 -4.19 0.56
C ALA A 106 0.40 -5.57 0.99
N VAL A 107 -0.17 -6.13 2.07
CA VAL A 107 0.22 -7.44 2.59
C VAL A 107 -0.24 -8.56 1.66
N ILE A 108 -1.50 -8.56 1.22
CA ILE A 108 -2.07 -9.60 0.37
C ILE A 108 -1.33 -9.66 -0.97
N VAL A 109 -1.23 -8.52 -1.66
CA VAL A 109 -0.58 -8.44 -2.97
C VAL A 109 0.89 -8.82 -2.86
N GLY A 110 1.60 -8.25 -1.89
CA GLY A 110 3.02 -8.53 -1.70
C GLY A 110 3.28 -10.01 -1.40
N THR A 111 2.44 -10.64 -0.57
CA THR A 111 2.59 -12.05 -0.21
C THR A 111 2.35 -12.95 -1.42
N ILE A 112 1.27 -12.74 -2.17
CA ILE A 112 0.95 -13.55 -3.35
C ILE A 112 2.01 -13.35 -4.43
N ALA A 113 2.41 -12.11 -4.71
CA ALA A 113 3.42 -11.81 -5.73
C ALA A 113 4.77 -12.47 -5.42
N VAL A 114 5.22 -12.44 -4.16
CA VAL A 114 6.47 -13.10 -3.74
C VAL A 114 6.35 -14.62 -3.85
N LYS A 115 5.29 -15.23 -3.29
CA LYS A 115 5.11 -16.69 -3.28
C LYS A 115 4.94 -17.28 -4.68
N ALA A 116 4.27 -16.58 -5.58
CA ALA A 116 4.03 -17.03 -6.95
C ALA A 116 5.17 -16.69 -7.92
N GLY A 117 6.32 -16.24 -7.42
CA GLY A 117 7.50 -15.94 -8.24
C GLY A 117 7.30 -14.76 -9.19
N ARG A 118 6.41 -13.82 -8.85
CA ARG A 118 6.12 -12.59 -9.62
C ARG A 118 5.80 -12.84 -11.10
N ARG A 119 5.10 -13.94 -11.41
CA ARG A 119 4.58 -14.20 -12.76
C ARG A 119 3.47 -13.19 -13.11
N PRO A 120 3.35 -12.71 -14.36
CA PRO A 120 2.38 -11.69 -14.75
C PRO A 120 0.94 -12.03 -14.33
N LEU A 121 0.49 -13.26 -14.62
CA LEU A 121 -0.85 -13.71 -14.24
C LEU A 121 -1.04 -13.75 -12.71
N ALA A 122 -0.02 -14.19 -11.97
CA ALA A 122 -0.11 -14.22 -10.51
C ALA A 122 -0.14 -12.80 -9.91
N MET A 123 0.60 -11.86 -10.47
CA MET A 123 0.55 -10.45 -10.06
C MET A 123 -0.83 -9.84 -10.36
N LEU A 124 -1.39 -10.12 -11.53
CA LEU A 124 -2.74 -9.67 -11.88
C LEU A 124 -3.77 -10.18 -10.88
N LEU A 125 -3.76 -11.49 -10.59
CA LEU A 125 -4.68 -12.10 -9.62
C LEU A 125 -4.45 -11.55 -8.21
N ALA A 126 -3.19 -11.35 -7.80
CA ALA A 126 -2.85 -10.74 -6.52
C ALA A 126 -3.48 -9.36 -6.38
N LEU A 127 -3.37 -8.52 -7.42
CA LEU A 127 -3.95 -7.17 -7.44
C LEU A 127 -5.47 -7.19 -7.40
N VAL A 128 -6.11 -8.13 -8.11
CA VAL A 128 -7.57 -8.31 -8.05
C VAL A 128 -8.02 -8.65 -6.63
N VAL A 129 -7.36 -9.62 -5.98
CA VAL A 129 -7.67 -10.01 -4.60
C VAL A 129 -7.38 -8.87 -3.62
N GLY A 130 -6.27 -8.16 -3.82
CA GLY A 130 -5.89 -7.01 -2.99
C GLY A 130 -6.89 -5.85 -3.07
N ASN A 131 -7.33 -5.50 -4.29
CA ASN A 131 -8.39 -4.51 -4.48
C ASN A 131 -9.71 -5.00 -3.87
N ALA A 132 -10.08 -6.26 -4.06
CA ALA A 132 -11.28 -6.82 -3.44
C ALA A 132 -11.23 -6.67 -1.91
N ALA A 133 -10.10 -6.98 -1.26
CA ALA A 133 -9.92 -6.80 0.18
C ALA A 133 -10.01 -5.32 0.62
N LEU A 134 -9.40 -4.42 -0.15
CA LEU A 134 -9.47 -2.98 0.08
C LEU A 134 -10.92 -2.49 0.10
N TYR A 135 -11.69 -2.78 -0.95
CA TYR A 135 -13.09 -2.34 -1.05
C TYR A 135 -14.02 -3.10 -0.11
N ALA A 136 -13.74 -4.38 0.18
CA ALA A 136 -14.48 -5.16 1.16
C ALA A 136 -14.36 -4.59 2.59
N PHE A 137 -13.28 -3.86 2.90
CA PHE A 137 -13.16 -3.14 4.17
C PHE A 137 -13.63 -1.68 4.06
N GLY A 138 -13.29 -1.00 2.96
CA GLY A 138 -13.60 0.41 2.73
C GLY A 138 -15.09 0.71 2.60
N VAL A 139 -15.85 -0.10 1.85
CA VAL A 139 -17.27 0.15 1.61
C VAL A 139 -18.13 -0.05 2.86
N PRO A 140 -17.96 -1.14 3.66
CA PRO A 140 -18.68 -1.25 4.92
C PRO A 140 -18.35 -0.12 5.88
N TRP A 141 -17.08 0.28 6.00
CA TRP A 141 -16.69 1.44 6.81
C TRP A 141 -17.42 2.71 6.37
N LEU A 142 -17.42 3.00 5.06
CA LEU A 142 -18.13 4.14 4.50
C LEU A 142 -19.62 4.11 4.86
N LYS A 143 -20.25 2.94 4.73
CA LYS A 143 -21.65 2.73 5.10
C LYS A 143 -21.90 3.09 6.57
N PHE A 144 -21.09 2.55 7.48
CA PHE A 144 -21.25 2.81 8.92
C PHE A 144 -21.01 4.27 9.25
N GLN A 145 -19.96 4.88 8.67
CA GLN A 145 -19.59 6.24 9.01
C GLN A 145 -20.54 7.31 8.46
N MET A 146 -21.21 7.00 7.34
CA MET A 146 -22.20 7.89 6.72
C MET A 146 -23.65 7.57 7.12
N GLY A 147 -23.91 6.44 7.79
CA GLY A 147 -25.26 6.01 8.16
C GLY A 147 -26.17 5.71 6.97
N ILE A 148 -25.59 5.32 5.83
CA ILE A 148 -26.32 5.07 4.57
C ILE A 148 -26.66 3.58 4.37
N ASP A 149 -27.53 3.29 3.41
CA ASP A 149 -27.83 1.92 3.00
C ASP A 149 -26.72 1.31 2.12
N TRP A 150 -26.83 0.01 1.84
CA TRP A 150 -25.83 -0.69 1.03
C TRP A 150 -25.77 -0.20 -0.42
N THR A 151 -26.92 0.15 -1.00
CA THR A 151 -27.02 0.63 -2.37
C THR A 151 -26.26 1.94 -2.53
N ALA A 152 -26.49 2.91 -1.64
CA ALA A 152 -25.77 4.18 -1.64
C ALA A 152 -24.28 3.99 -1.31
N ALA A 153 -23.92 3.10 -0.38
CA ALA A 153 -22.52 2.83 -0.05
C ALA A 153 -21.74 2.26 -1.24
N LEU A 154 -22.34 1.31 -1.99
CA LEU A 154 -21.73 0.76 -3.20
C LEU A 154 -21.64 1.80 -4.31
N ALA A 155 -22.70 2.59 -4.51
CA ALA A 155 -22.74 3.65 -5.51
C ALA A 155 -21.71 4.76 -5.24
N ALA A 156 -21.46 5.10 -3.97
CA ALA A 156 -20.51 6.14 -3.59
C ALA A 156 -19.07 5.61 -3.38
N GLY A 157 -18.90 4.35 -3.01
CA GLY A 157 -17.63 3.79 -2.54
C GLY A 157 -16.98 2.74 -3.43
N LEU A 158 -17.68 2.22 -4.45
CA LEU A 158 -17.14 1.18 -5.35
C LEU A 158 -17.44 1.45 -6.82
N THR A 159 -18.71 1.65 -7.18
CA THR A 159 -19.17 1.72 -8.57
C THR A 159 -18.35 2.69 -9.45
N PRO A 160 -18.11 3.96 -9.06
CA PRO A 160 -17.35 4.88 -9.90
C PRO A 160 -15.86 4.55 -10.00
N PHE A 161 -15.36 3.70 -9.10
CA PHE A 161 -13.95 3.30 -9.06
C PHE A 161 -13.65 2.10 -9.96
N ILE A 162 -14.65 1.29 -10.33
CA ILE A 162 -14.46 0.05 -11.12
C ILE A 162 -13.64 0.28 -12.40
N PRO A 163 -13.95 1.29 -13.26
CA PRO A 163 -13.13 1.54 -14.45
C PRO A 163 -11.68 1.85 -14.11
N GLY A 164 -11.47 2.66 -13.06
CA GLY A 164 -10.15 3.00 -12.55
C GLY A 164 -9.40 1.79 -12.00
N ILE A 165 -10.07 0.90 -11.28
CA ILE A 165 -9.48 -0.35 -10.74
C ILE A 165 -8.98 -1.21 -11.89
N VAL A 166 -9.79 -1.40 -12.94
CA VAL A 166 -9.41 -2.23 -14.10
C VAL A 166 -8.19 -1.64 -14.80
N VAL A 167 -8.22 -0.34 -15.13
CA VAL A 167 -7.12 0.34 -15.84
C VAL A 167 -5.84 0.33 -15.00
N LYS A 168 -5.93 0.70 -13.71
CA LYS A 168 -4.77 0.75 -12.81
C LYS A 168 -4.18 -0.63 -12.57
N THR A 169 -5.01 -1.66 -12.43
CA THR A 169 -4.56 -3.05 -12.21
C THR A 169 -3.86 -3.62 -13.44
N ALA A 170 -4.40 -3.34 -14.63
CA ALA A 170 -3.77 -3.72 -15.90
C ALA A 170 -2.43 -3.01 -16.08
N LEU A 171 -2.40 -1.68 -15.87
CA LEU A 171 -1.19 -0.87 -15.96
C LEU A 171 -0.13 -1.33 -14.94
N ALA A 172 -0.54 -1.56 -13.70
CA ALA A 172 0.29 -2.08 -12.63
C ALA A 172 0.99 -3.37 -13.04
N THR A 173 0.22 -4.33 -13.55
CA THR A 173 0.75 -5.62 -14.01
C THR A 173 1.71 -5.43 -15.18
N ALA A 174 1.34 -4.62 -16.17
CA ALA A 174 2.14 -4.36 -17.36
C ALA A 174 3.50 -3.71 -17.04
N LEU A 175 3.54 -2.81 -16.05
CA LEU A 175 4.77 -2.17 -15.59
C LEU A 175 5.60 -3.09 -14.68
N ALA A 176 4.96 -3.89 -13.83
CA ALA A 176 5.67 -4.78 -12.90
C ALA A 176 6.27 -6.01 -13.61
N ALA A 177 5.59 -6.58 -14.60
CA ALA A 177 6.00 -7.78 -15.31
C ALA A 177 7.44 -7.74 -15.89
N PRO A 178 7.85 -6.73 -16.68
CA PRO A 178 9.21 -6.67 -17.22
C PRO A 178 10.26 -6.34 -16.16
N LEU A 179 9.88 -5.66 -15.08
CA LEU A 179 10.79 -5.26 -14.00
C LEU A 179 10.96 -6.34 -12.93
N ALA A 180 10.03 -7.31 -12.84
CA ALA A 180 10.05 -8.38 -11.84
C ALA A 180 11.36 -9.17 -11.84
N SER A 181 11.92 -9.44 -13.02
CA SER A 181 13.21 -10.13 -13.19
C SER A 181 14.42 -9.32 -12.71
N ARG A 182 14.33 -7.98 -12.72
CA ARG A 182 15.41 -7.07 -12.34
C ARG A 182 15.36 -6.64 -10.88
N VAL A 183 14.16 -6.57 -10.30
CA VAL A 183 13.93 -6.10 -8.92
C VAL A 183 13.95 -7.26 -7.92
N ALA A 184 13.59 -8.49 -8.33
CA ALA A 184 13.60 -9.65 -7.44
C ALA A 184 14.97 -9.96 -6.81
N PRO A 185 16.12 -9.88 -7.51
CA PRO A 185 17.43 -10.16 -6.91
C PRO A 185 17.86 -9.09 -5.89
N ALA A 186 17.47 -7.83 -6.11
CA ALA A 186 17.85 -6.69 -5.28
C ALA A 186 17.08 -6.63 -3.95
N LEU A 187 15.99 -7.41 -3.81
CA LEU A 187 15.15 -7.44 -2.60
C LEU A 187 15.12 -8.81 -1.92
N ARG A 188 15.49 -9.90 -2.64
CA ARG A 188 15.58 -11.26 -2.08
C ARG A 188 16.75 -11.43 -1.11
N LYS A 189 17.83 -10.67 -1.31
CA LYS A 189 18.98 -10.67 -0.39
C LYS A 189 18.54 -10.14 0.99
N ASP A 190 17.72 -9.11 0.97
CA ASP A 190 17.26 -8.39 2.16
C ASP A 190 16.28 -9.16 3.07
N ASP A 191 15.53 -10.13 2.55
CA ASP A 191 14.63 -10.98 3.35
C ASP A 191 15.36 -12.21 3.95
N ALA A 192 16.53 -12.58 3.41
CA ALA A 192 17.33 -13.71 3.88
C ALA A 192 18.22 -13.38 5.09
N ASP A 193 18.50 -12.09 5.32
CA ASP A 193 19.36 -11.59 6.40
C ASP A 193 18.59 -11.28 7.70
N VAL A 194 17.27 -11.47 7.73
CA VAL A 194 16.52 -11.55 8.99
C VAL A 194 16.64 -12.99 9.47
N PRO A 195 17.44 -13.30 10.51
CA PRO A 195 17.55 -14.66 11.00
C PRO A 195 16.14 -15.18 11.25
N ALA A 196 15.82 -16.31 10.63
CA ALA A 196 14.61 -17.05 10.95
C ALA A 196 14.66 -17.24 12.46
N GLY A 197 13.82 -16.48 13.18
CA GLY A 197 13.63 -16.66 14.60
C GLY A 197 13.31 -18.12 14.80
N ASN A 198 14.29 -18.80 15.38
CA ASN A 198 14.29 -20.19 15.75
C ASN A 198 13.10 -20.39 16.69
N ALA A 199 12.02 -20.95 16.14
CA ALA A 199 10.98 -21.62 16.89
C ALA A 199 11.50 -22.99 17.35
#